data_AF-A0A8K1CIA1-F1
#
_entry.id   AF-A0A8K1CIA1-F1
#
_cell.length_a   1.000
_cell.length_b   1.000
_cell.length_c   1.000
_cell.angle_alpha   90.00
_cell.angle_beta   90.00
_cell.angle_gamma   90.00
#
_symmetry.space_group_name_H-M   'P 1'
#
loop_
_entity.id
_entity.type
_entity.pdbx_description
1 polymer ?
#
loop_
_entity_poly.entity_id
_entity_poly.type
_entity_poly.pdbx_seq_one_letter_code
_entity_poly.pdbx_strand_id
1 'polypeptide(L)'
;MVNQKELDERLKAIDAQLYLEERDWQEEERKLHELEETYLRDTIVHGNIFTGWGEAKSAPIRFRNAALRKKKRERQENPSASVALSEEELLKVDKNRLASYSSTTSPAEPIQSTLEARETAVAQRAAARNAKKACR
;
A
#
# COMPACT_ATOMS: atom_id res chain seq x y z
N MET A 1 31.49 0.17 43.51
CA MET A 1 31.59 1.30 42.57
C MET A 1 31.75 0.71 41.18
N VAL A 2 30.88 1.07 40.22
CA VAL A 2 31.03 0.61 38.84
C VAL A 2 32.18 1.37 38.20
N ASN A 3 33.06 0.68 37.49
CA ASN A 3 34.25 1.27 36.90
C ASN A 3 33.87 2.04 35.62
N GLN A 4 34.45 3.22 35.38
CA GLN A 4 34.12 4.04 34.19
C GLN A 4 34.32 3.27 32.88
N LYS A 5 35.37 2.44 32.79
CA LYS A 5 35.65 1.60 31.62
C LYS A 5 34.55 0.57 31.35
N GLU A 6 33.97 -0.02 32.40
CA GLU A 6 32.86 -0.97 32.26
C GLU A 6 31.58 -0.29 31.78
N LEU A 7 31.38 0.98 32.14
CA LEU A 7 30.27 1.78 31.61
C LEU A 7 30.49 2.12 30.13
N ASP A 8 31.70 2.50 29.74
CA ASP A 8 32.03 2.81 28.34
C ASP A 8 31.88 1.58 27.43
N GLU A 9 32.28 0.39 27.89
CA GLU A 9 32.09 -0.86 27.16
C GLU A 9 30.61 -1.21 27.00
N ARG A 10 29.80 -0.99 28.05
CA ARG A 10 28.34 -1.19 27.98
C ARG A 10 27.66 -0.19 27.04
N LEU A 11 28.08 1.08 27.05
CA LEU A 11 27.57 2.09 26.13
C LEU A 11 27.85 1.69 24.68
N LYS A 12 29.08 1.27 24.37
CA LYS A 12 29.42 0.77 23.03
C LYS A 12 28.61 -0.45 22.61
N ALA A 13 28.35 -1.37 23.54
CA ALA A 13 27.52 -2.54 23.26
C ALA A 13 26.07 -2.16 22.96
N ILE A 14 25.50 -1.21 23.72
CA ILE A 14 24.14 -0.69 23.50
C ILE A 14 24.08 0.05 22.17
N ASP A 15 25.05 0.92 21.86
CA ASP A 15 25.09 1.66 20.59
C ASP A 15 25.18 0.70 19.39
N ALA A 16 25.96 -0.37 19.50
CA ALA A 16 26.07 -1.39 18.46
C ALA A 16 24.76 -2.18 18.28
N GLN A 17 24.05 -2.48 19.37
CA GLN A 17 22.74 -3.14 19.31
C GLN A 17 21.69 -2.23 18.69
N LEU A 18 21.64 -0.98 19.14
CA LEU A 18 20.71 0.03 18.63
C LEU A 18 20.89 0.24 17.13
N TYR A 19 22.13 0.31 16.64
CA TYR A 19 22.41 0.42 15.21
C TYR A 19 21.88 -0.77 14.39
N LEU A 20 21.97 -1.99 14.92
CA LEU A 20 21.44 -3.18 14.24
C LEU A 20 19.92 -3.18 14.23
N GLU A 21 19.29 -2.87 15.36
CA GLU A 21 17.83 -2.79 15.49
C GLU A 21 17.23 -1.71 14.58
N GLU A 22 17.86 -0.53 14.52
CA GLU A 22 17.43 0.55 13.60
C GLU A 22 17.49 0.12 12.14
N ARG A 23 18.54 -0.60 11.76
CA ARG A 23 18.70 -1.11 10.41
C ARG A 23 17.64 -2.17 10.08
N ASP A 24 17.43 -3.12 10.97
CA ASP A 24 16.44 -4.18 10.79
C ASP A 24 15.03 -3.59 10.70
N TRP A 25 14.73 -2.59 11.54
CA TRP A 25 13.48 -1.83 11.50
C TRP A 25 13.26 -1.18 10.13
N GLN A 26 14.25 -0.47 9.60
CA GLN A 26 14.15 0.15 8.26
C GLN A 26 13.96 -0.91 7.14
N GLU A 27 14.61 -2.06 7.25
CA GLU A 27 14.45 -3.15 6.29
C GLU A 27 13.04 -3.75 6.35
N GLU A 28 12.46 -3.90 7.53
CA GLU A 28 11.08 -4.38 7.72
C GLU A 28 10.05 -3.39 7.19
N GLU A 29 10.22 -2.09 7.45
CA GLU A 29 9.35 -1.04 6.90
C GLU A 29 9.34 -1.03 5.38
N ARG A 30 10.51 -1.20 4.75
CA ARG A 30 10.62 -1.31 3.29
C ARG A 30 9.90 -2.55 2.77
N LYS A 31 10.12 -3.72 3.39
CA LYS A 31 9.46 -4.97 3.01
C LYS A 31 7.94 -4.85 3.12
N LEU A 32 7.46 -4.25 4.20
CA LEU A 32 6.03 -4.01 4.42
C LEU A 32 5.45 -3.12 3.32
N HIS A 33 6.13 -2.03 2.96
CA HIS A 33 5.70 -1.14 1.89
C HIS A 33 5.60 -1.85 0.53
N GLU A 34 6.59 -2.68 0.18
CA GLU A 34 6.59 -3.46 -1.07
C GLU A 34 5.48 -4.52 -1.09
N LEU A 35 5.23 -5.17 0.05
CA LEU A 35 4.14 -6.14 0.20
C LEU A 35 2.77 -5.47 0.08
N GLU A 36 2.58 -4.32 0.71
CA GLU A 36 1.35 -3.54 0.56
C GLU A 36 1.15 -3.09 -0.88
N GLU A 37 2.20 -2.60 -1.54
CA GLU A 37 2.12 -2.15 -2.93
C GLU A 37 1.68 -3.27 -3.87
N THR A 38 2.33 -4.43 -3.78
CA THR A 38 1.99 -5.60 -4.61
C THR A 38 0.58 -6.09 -4.30
N TYR A 39 0.23 -6.25 -3.03
CA TYR A 39 -1.09 -6.70 -2.62
C TYR A 39 -2.20 -5.75 -3.07
N LEU A 40 -2.06 -4.45 -2.82
CA LEU A 40 -3.08 -3.46 -3.15
C LEU A 40 -3.26 -3.34 -4.67
N ARG A 41 -2.18 -3.26 -5.45
CA ARG A 41 -2.27 -3.20 -6.92
C ARG A 41 -3.02 -4.41 -7.49
N ASP A 42 -2.74 -5.59 -6.95
CA ASP A 42 -3.37 -6.85 -7.41
C ASP A 42 -4.83 -7.01 -7.00
N THR A 43 -5.27 -6.28 -5.98
CA THR A 43 -6.58 -6.49 -5.35
C THR A 43 -7.52 -5.30 -5.44
N ILE A 44 -7.03 -4.11 -5.81
CA ILE A 44 -7.83 -2.87 -5.87
C ILE A 44 -9.08 -3.00 -6.75
N VAL A 45 -8.97 -3.72 -7.88
CA VAL A 45 -10.07 -3.93 -8.84
C VAL A 45 -11.10 -4.96 -8.33
N HIS A 46 -10.70 -5.85 -7.42
CA HIS A 46 -11.49 -7.00 -6.99
C HIS A 46 -12.07 -6.87 -5.58
N GLY A 47 -11.59 -5.88 -4.83
CA GLY A 47 -11.91 -5.72 -3.43
C GLY A 47 -10.96 -6.52 -2.53
N ASN A 48 -10.56 -5.90 -1.43
CA ASN A 48 -9.71 -6.47 -0.40
C ASN A 48 -10.16 -6.03 1.00
N ILE A 49 -9.38 -6.39 2.01
CA ILE A 49 -9.62 -6.02 3.42
C ILE A 49 -9.72 -4.49 3.59
N PHE A 50 -8.99 -3.72 2.77
CA PHE A 50 -8.88 -2.27 2.88
C PHE A 50 -9.93 -1.50 2.06
N THR A 51 -10.29 -1.99 0.88
CA THR A 51 -11.28 -1.36 -0.02
C THR A 51 -12.69 -1.91 0.15
N GLY A 52 -12.84 -3.02 0.89
CA GLY A 52 -14.05 -3.83 0.93
C GLY A 52 -14.29 -4.61 -0.37
N TRP A 53 -15.13 -5.65 -0.30
CA TRP A 53 -15.46 -6.55 -1.42
C TRP A 53 -16.68 -6.13 -2.27
N GLY A 54 -17.06 -4.85 -2.25
CA GLY A 54 -18.21 -4.30 -2.99
C GLY A 54 -19.59 -4.80 -2.53
N GLU A 55 -20.67 -4.33 -3.18
CA GLU A 55 -22.05 -4.70 -2.85
C GLU A 55 -22.35 -6.18 -3.12
N ALA A 56 -22.93 -6.84 -2.11
CA ALA A 56 -23.28 -8.26 -2.08
C ALA A 56 -24.59 -8.64 -2.81
N LYS A 57 -25.13 -7.81 -3.71
CA LYS A 57 -26.51 -7.99 -4.20
C LYS A 57 -26.58 -8.65 -5.59
N SER A 58 -26.55 -9.99 -5.64
CA SER A 58 -27.41 -10.83 -6.52
C SER A 58 -26.89 -12.26 -6.85
N ALA A 59 -25.66 -12.66 -6.50
CA ALA A 59 -25.14 -13.99 -6.91
C ALA A 59 -24.98 -14.99 -5.74
N PRO A 60 -25.48 -16.23 -5.85
CA PRO A 60 -25.29 -17.28 -4.84
C PRO A 60 -23.81 -17.59 -4.58
N ILE A 61 -23.47 -17.79 -3.30
CA ILE A 61 -22.10 -17.95 -2.73
C ILE A 61 -21.21 -18.95 -3.52
N ARG A 62 -21.81 -19.96 -4.14
CA ARG A 62 -21.11 -21.01 -4.91
C ARG A 62 -20.52 -20.53 -6.25
N PHE A 63 -21.15 -19.57 -6.93
CA PHE A 63 -20.67 -19.04 -8.21
C PHE A 63 -19.66 -17.89 -8.04
N ARG A 64 -19.73 -17.16 -6.92
CA ARG A 64 -18.80 -16.07 -6.55
C ARG A 64 -17.36 -16.57 -6.34
N ASN A 65 -17.19 -17.76 -5.76
CA ASN A 65 -15.88 -18.37 -5.55
C ASN A 65 -15.25 -18.96 -6.82
N ALA A 66 -16.05 -19.29 -7.84
CA ALA A 66 -15.52 -19.85 -9.08
C ALA A 66 -14.79 -18.79 -9.92
N ALA A 67 -15.35 -17.58 -10.06
CA ALA A 67 -14.69 -16.48 -10.75
C ALA A 67 -13.44 -15.98 -10.01
N LEU A 68 -13.51 -15.89 -8.67
CA LEU A 68 -12.35 -15.55 -7.84
C LEU A 68 -11.25 -16.62 -7.94
N ARG A 69 -11.58 -17.91 -7.95
CA ARG A 69 -10.61 -19.00 -8.14
C ARG A 69 -10.04 -19.03 -9.55
N LYS A 70 -10.87 -18.79 -10.57
CA LYS A 70 -10.44 -18.70 -11.97
C LYS A 70 -9.47 -17.53 -12.16
N LYS A 71 -9.80 -16.34 -11.63
CA LYS A 71 -8.91 -15.18 -11.69
C LYS A 71 -7.68 -15.29 -10.79
N LYS A 72 -7.77 -16.02 -9.66
CA LYS A 72 -6.59 -16.38 -8.84
C LYS A 72 -5.67 -17.32 -9.61
N ARG A 73 -6.23 -18.27 -10.37
CA ARG A 73 -5.48 -19.15 -11.26
C ARG A 73 -4.85 -18.37 -12.41
N GLU A 74 -5.59 -17.47 -13.06
CA GLU A 74 -5.04 -16.57 -14.10
C GLU A 74 -3.89 -15.68 -13.58
N ARG A 75 -3.96 -15.23 -12.31
CA ARG A 75 -2.86 -14.50 -11.64
C ARG A 75 -1.63 -15.39 -11.36
N GLN A 76 -1.83 -16.64 -10.98
CA GLN A 76 -0.73 -17.61 -10.81
C GLN A 76 -0.10 -17.98 -12.15
N GLU A 77 -0.90 -18.03 -13.22
CA GLU A 77 -0.45 -18.37 -14.57
C GLU A 77 0.24 -17.18 -15.27
N ASN A 78 -0.11 -15.93 -14.95
CA ASN A 78 0.47 -14.71 -15.54
C ASN A 78 0.79 -13.62 -14.49
N PRO A 79 1.86 -13.78 -13.68
CA PRO A 79 2.27 -12.78 -12.68
C PRO A 79 2.78 -11.47 -13.29
N SER A 80 3.12 -11.45 -14.59
CA SER A 80 3.65 -10.29 -15.30
C SER A 80 2.58 -9.40 -15.93
N ALA A 81 1.30 -9.76 -15.84
CA ALA A 81 0.21 -8.89 -16.29
C ALA A 81 -0.07 -7.83 -15.23
N SER A 82 0.92 -6.96 -14.97
CA SER A 82 0.70 -5.73 -14.22
C SER A 82 -0.31 -4.90 -14.99
N VAL A 83 -1.58 -5.00 -14.63
CA VAL A 83 -2.64 -4.20 -15.22
C VAL A 83 -2.24 -2.75 -15.00
N ALA A 84 -2.03 -2.01 -16.09
CA ALA A 84 -1.75 -0.58 -16.00
C ALA A 84 -2.95 0.10 -15.33
N LEU A 85 -2.78 0.45 -14.05
CA LEU A 85 -3.82 1.06 -13.25
C LEU A 85 -4.08 2.49 -13.75
N SER A 86 -5.35 2.85 -13.82
CA SER A 86 -5.74 4.24 -14.07
C SER A 86 -5.31 5.16 -12.92
N GLU A 87 -5.20 6.46 -13.18
CA GLU A 87 -4.85 7.45 -12.14
C GLU A 87 -5.81 7.40 -10.93
N GLU A 88 -7.09 7.12 -11.17
CA GLU A 88 -8.11 6.96 -10.13
C GLU A 88 -7.89 5.68 -9.29
N GLU A 89 -7.41 4.60 -9.89
CA GLU A 89 -7.09 3.34 -9.20
C GLU A 89 -5.79 3.44 -8.43
N LEU A 90 -4.77 4.10 -8.99
CA LEU A 90 -3.52 4.41 -8.29
C LEU A 90 -3.78 5.24 -7.03
N LEU A 91 -4.65 6.24 -7.14
CA LEU A 91 -5.04 7.05 -5.99
C LEU A 91 -5.75 6.22 -4.91
N LYS A 92 -6.55 5.22 -5.31
CA LYS A 92 -7.15 4.27 -4.35
C LYS A 92 -6.10 3.35 -3.72
N VAL A 93 -5.08 2.92 -4.46
CA VAL A 93 -3.95 2.17 -3.90
C VAL A 93 -3.27 3.02 -2.84
N ASP A 94 -2.89 4.25 -3.19
CA ASP A 94 -2.14 5.12 -2.29
C ASP A 94 -2.95 5.49 -1.03
N LYS A 95 -4.28 5.66 -1.12
CA LYS A 95 -5.14 5.87 0.06
C LYS A 95 -5.16 4.70 1.04
N ASN A 96 -5.00 3.48 0.56
CA ASN A 96 -5.23 2.26 1.32
C ASN A 96 -3.93 1.61 1.85
N ARG A 97 -2.78 2.30 1.77
CA ARG A 97 -1.49 1.88 2.35
C ARG A 97 -1.45 2.08 3.88
N LEU A 98 -2.45 1.54 4.57
CA LEU A 98 -2.71 1.85 5.97
C LEU A 98 -1.61 1.34 6.92
N ALA A 99 -0.98 0.19 6.65
CA ALA A 99 0.10 -0.28 7.51
C ALA A 99 1.38 0.51 7.27
N SER A 100 1.67 0.94 6.03
CA SER A 100 2.81 1.84 5.79
C SER A 100 2.62 3.20 6.48
N TYR A 101 1.43 3.80 6.39
CA TYR A 101 1.14 5.08 7.06
C TYR A 101 1.04 5.01 8.59
N SER A 102 1.17 3.81 9.17
CA SER A 102 1.22 3.69 10.64
C SER A 102 2.57 4.12 11.23
N SER A 103 3.61 4.25 10.39
CA SER A 103 4.95 4.69 10.79
C SER A 103 5.37 5.98 10.09
N THR A 104 5.93 6.90 10.88
CA THR A 104 6.47 8.19 10.41
C THR A 104 7.84 8.10 9.76
N THR A 105 8.51 6.95 9.85
CA THR A 105 9.78 6.69 9.15
C THR A 105 9.56 5.89 7.87
N SER A 106 8.32 5.50 7.59
CA SER A 106 8.01 4.67 6.44
C SER A 106 8.31 5.39 5.12
N PRO A 107 8.66 4.62 4.07
CA PRO A 107 8.84 5.17 2.73
C PRO A 107 7.54 5.72 2.11
N ALA A 108 6.39 5.56 2.76
CA ALA A 108 5.08 6.01 2.27
C ALA A 108 4.75 7.47 2.67
N GLU A 109 5.38 8.02 3.71
CA GLU A 109 5.28 9.42 4.13
C GLU A 109 5.31 10.47 2.99
N PRO A 110 6.29 10.43 2.06
CA PRO A 110 6.31 11.39 0.95
C PRO A 110 5.07 11.27 0.06
N ILE A 111 4.53 10.06 -0.13
CA ILE A 111 3.31 9.84 -0.88
C ILE A 111 2.14 10.49 -0.14
N GLN A 112 2.02 10.23 1.17
CA GLN A 112 0.98 10.79 2.04
C GLN A 112 0.90 12.31 1.97
N SER A 113 2.06 12.98 2.01
CA SER A 113 2.14 14.45 1.93
C SER A 113 1.57 15.04 0.63
N THR A 114 1.58 14.27 -0.46
CA THR A 114 1.11 14.71 -1.78
C THR A 114 -0.30 14.21 -2.13
N LEU A 115 -0.92 13.40 -1.28
CA LEU A 115 -2.21 12.76 -1.57
C LEU A 115 -3.31 13.77 -1.85
N GLU A 116 -3.49 14.76 -0.98
CA GLU A 116 -4.56 15.77 -1.14
C GLU A 116 -4.42 16.57 -2.45
N ALA A 117 -3.19 16.89 -2.84
CA ALA A 117 -2.90 17.56 -4.11
C ALA A 117 -3.23 16.67 -5.32
N ARG A 118 -2.94 15.36 -5.22
CA ARG A 118 -3.31 14.40 -6.27
C ARG A 118 -4.84 14.21 -6.36
N GLU A 119 -5.53 14.17 -5.22
CA GLU A 119 -6.98 14.07 -5.15
C GLU A 119 -7.68 15.22 -5.83
N THR A 120 -7.26 16.44 -5.51
CA THR A 120 -7.81 17.66 -6.13
C THR A 120 -7.54 17.69 -7.64
N ALA A 121 -6.35 17.30 -8.08
CA ALA A 121 -6.02 17.22 -9.51
C ALA A 121 -6.89 16.19 -10.26
N VAL A 122 -7.10 15.00 -9.70
CA VAL A 122 -7.95 13.96 -10.30
C VAL A 122 -9.41 14.42 -10.35
N ALA A 123 -9.92 15.04 -9.28
CA ALA A 123 -11.28 15.59 -9.23
C ALA A 123 -11.50 16.70 -10.28
N GLN A 124 -10.54 17.61 -10.44
CA GLN A 124 -10.60 18.67 -11.46
C GLN A 124 -10.62 18.10 -12.88
N ARG A 125 -9.80 17.08 -13.16
CA ARG A 125 -9.80 16.39 -14.47
C ARG A 125 -11.13 15.68 -14.74
N ALA A 126 -11.71 15.05 -13.73
CA ALA A 126 -13.03 14.43 -13.83
C ALA A 126 -14.13 15.47 -14.12
N ALA A 127 -14.10 16.61 -13.42
CA ALA A 127 -15.04 17.71 -13.65
C ALA A 127 -14.92 18.30 -15.06
N ALA A 128 -13.69 18.54 -15.54
CA ALA A 128 -13.44 19.04 -16.89
C ALA A 128 -13.92 18.07 -17.99
N ARG A 129 -13.75 16.76 -17.78
CA ARG A 129 -14.31 15.72 -18.67
C ARG A 129 -15.83 15.77 -18.72
N ASN A 130 -16.49 15.94 -17.59
CA ASN A 130 -17.95 15.97 -17.50
C ASN A 130 -18.52 17.24 -18.15
N ALA A 131 -17.88 18.40 -17.95
CA ALA A 131 -18.26 19.65 -18.60
C ALA A 131 -18.16 19.55 -20.14
N LYS A 132 -17.09 18.97 -20.68
CA LYS A 132 -16.95 18.74 -22.14
C LYS A 132 -18.02 17.81 -22.71
N LYS A 133 -18.51 16.84 -21.94
CA LYS A 133 -19.60 15.94 -22.36
C LYS A 133 -20.96 16.63 -22.35
N ALA A 134 -21.18 17.58 -21.43
CA ALA A 134 -22.45 18.31 -21.33
C ALA A 134 -22.64 19.37 -22.42
N CYS A 135 -21.56 19.85 -23.04
CA CYS A 135 -21.61 20.81 -24.16
C CYS A 135 -21.65 20.16 -25.55
N ARG A 136 -21.69 18.82 -25.64
CA ARG A 136 -21.88 18.07 -26.90
C ARG A 136 -23.32 17.59 -27.00
#